data_AF-A0A3D1LAA0-F1
#
_entry.id   AF-A0A3D1LAA0-F1
#
_cell.length_a   1.000
_cell.length_b   1.000
_cell.length_c   1.000
_cell.angle_alpha   90.00
_cell.angle_beta   90.00
_cell.angle_gamma   90.00
#
_symmetry.space_group_name_H-M   'P 1'
#
loop_
_entity.id
_entity.type
_entity.pdbx_description
1 polymer ?
#
loop_
_entity_poly.entity_id
_entity_poly.type
_entity_poly.pdbx_seq_one_letter_code
_entity_poly.pdbx_strand_id
1 'polypeptide(L)'
;VSVQYGEHGEVERIDTVVVSTQHAADIAVSDLREAVIEEVIKPNLPSRLLDGDTKFLVNPTGRFVIGGPVGDSGLTGRKIIVDTYG
;
A
#
# COMPACT_ATOMS: atom_id res chain seq x y z
N VAL A 1 0.41 5.78 1.77
CA VAL A 1 -0.97 6.16 1.37
C VAL A 1 -0.96 7.65 1.12
N SER A 2 -1.53 8.12 0.02
CA SER A 2 -1.65 9.55 -0.29
C SER A 2 -3.07 10.01 0.02
N VAL A 3 -3.18 11.05 0.83
CA VAL A 3 -4.46 11.60 1.32
C VAL A 3 -4.61 13.02 0.78
N GLN A 4 -5.81 13.35 0.32
CA GLN A 4 -6.19 14.69 -0.10
C GLN A 4 -6.74 15.47 1.10
N TYR A 5 -6.19 16.66 1.31
CA TYR A 5 -6.59 17.58 2.36
C TYR A 5 -7.24 18.82 1.77
N GLY A 6 -8.31 19.28 2.42
CA GLY A 6 -8.97 20.55 2.10
C GLY A 6 -8.20 21.76 2.63
N GLU A 7 -8.69 22.96 2.31
CA GLU A 7 -8.02 24.22 2.66
C GLU A 7 -7.86 24.45 4.17
N HIS A 8 -8.69 23.79 5.01
CA HIS A 8 -8.65 23.93 6.46
C HIS A 8 -8.00 22.72 7.16
N GLY A 9 -7.33 21.84 6.41
CA GLY A 9 -6.59 20.70 6.95
C GLY A 9 -7.45 19.48 7.32
N GLU A 10 -8.71 19.48 6.93
CA GLU A 10 -9.60 18.33 6.98
C GLU A 10 -9.25 17.29 5.91
N VAL A 11 -9.46 16.02 6.24
CA VAL A 11 -9.28 14.92 5.30
C VAL A 11 -10.51 14.80 4.41
N GLU A 12 -10.34 15.05 3.11
CA GLU A 12 -11.42 14.94 2.13
C GLU A 12 -11.59 13.51 1.63
N ARG A 13 -10.51 12.90 1.14
CA ARG A 13 -10.51 11.56 0.54
C ARG A 13 -9.13 10.93 0.49
N ILE A 14 -9.08 9.63 0.24
CA ILE A 14 -7.85 8.91 -0.08
C ILE A 14 -7.65 8.95 -1.59
N ASP A 15 -6.58 9.58 -2.04
CA ASP A 15 -6.28 9.71 -3.48
C ASP A 15 -5.68 8.43 -4.06
N THR A 16 -4.62 7.95 -3.42
CA THR A 16 -3.86 6.82 -3.95
C THR A 16 -3.41 5.91 -2.81
N VAL A 17 -3.68 4.62 -2.96
CA VAL A 17 -3.15 3.56 -2.11
C VAL A 17 -2.12 2.76 -2.89
N VAL A 18 -0.89 2.71 -2.39
CA VAL A 18 0.18 1.90 -2.98
C VAL A 18 0.57 0.80 -2.00
N VAL A 19 0.57 -0.44 -2.48
CA VAL A 19 1.04 -1.61 -1.72
C VAL A 19 1.97 -2.42 -2.60
N SER A 20 3.19 -2.65 -2.11
CA SER A 20 4.13 -3.59 -2.71
C SER A 20 4.40 -4.70 -1.71
N THR A 21 3.97 -5.92 -2.03
CA THR A 21 4.14 -7.09 -1.15
C THR A 21 4.89 -8.20 -1.86
N GLN A 22 5.79 -8.85 -1.13
CA GLN A 22 6.43 -10.08 -1.57
C GLN A 22 5.38 -11.20 -1.60
N HIS A 23 5.48 -12.10 -2.57
CA HIS A 23 4.50 -13.18 -2.74
C HIS A 23 5.15 -14.49 -3.18
N ALA A 24 4.41 -15.59 -3.02
CA ALA A 24 4.81 -16.90 -3.50
C ALA A 24 4.91 -16.92 -5.04
N ALA A 25 5.76 -17.77 -5.59
CA ALA A 25 6.07 -17.75 -7.03
C ALA A 25 4.92 -18.22 -7.93
N ASP A 26 3.93 -18.88 -7.35
CA ASP A 26 2.82 -19.59 -7.99
C ASP A 26 1.50 -18.81 -8.01
N ILE A 27 1.36 -17.76 -7.19
CA ILE A 27 0.17 -16.90 -7.24
C ILE A 27 0.18 -16.01 -8.47
N ALA A 28 -0.96 -15.93 -9.16
CA ALA A 28 -1.16 -15.00 -10.25
C ALA A 28 -1.21 -13.56 -9.71
N VAL A 29 -0.62 -12.61 -10.45
CA VAL A 29 -0.58 -11.20 -10.04
C VAL A 29 -1.98 -10.59 -9.97
N SER A 30 -2.92 -11.04 -10.81
CA SER A 30 -4.32 -10.64 -10.75
C SER A 30 -4.96 -11.01 -9.42
N ASP A 31 -4.78 -12.26 -9.00
CA ASP A 31 -5.42 -12.81 -7.81
C ASP A 31 -4.83 -12.20 -6.55
N LEU A 32 -3.50 -12.00 -6.53
CA LEU A 32 -2.82 -11.25 -5.48
C LEU A 32 -3.37 -9.81 -5.38
N ARG A 33 -3.53 -9.14 -6.53
CA ARG A 33 -4.03 -7.76 -6.57
C ARG A 33 -5.44 -7.67 -6.03
N GLU A 34 -6.33 -8.57 -6.44
CA GLU A 34 -7.71 -8.64 -5.93
C GLU A 34 -7.72 -8.91 -4.44
N ALA A 35 -6.99 -9.94 -3.97
CA ALA A 35 -6.93 -10.30 -2.56
C ALA A 35 -6.42 -9.15 -1.69
N VAL A 36 -5.37 -8.43 -2.11
CA VAL A 36 -4.86 -7.27 -1.36
C VAL A 36 -5.91 -6.15 -1.32
N ILE A 37 -6.66 -5.91 -2.39
CA ILE A 37 -7.69 -4.87 -2.40
C ILE A 37 -8.86 -5.25 -1.48
N GLU A 38 -9.41 -6.45 -1.63
CA GLU A 38 -10.62 -6.87 -0.93
C GLU A 38 -10.37 -7.26 0.53
N GLU A 39 -9.25 -7.93 0.85
CA GLU A 39 -9.00 -8.49 2.18
C GLU A 39 -8.11 -7.59 3.05
N VAL A 40 -7.33 -6.69 2.43
CA VAL A 40 -6.40 -5.82 3.18
C VAL A 40 -6.81 -4.35 3.08
N ILE A 41 -6.98 -3.81 1.88
CA ILE A 41 -7.18 -2.36 1.72
C ILE A 41 -8.59 -1.95 2.16
N LYS A 42 -9.64 -2.52 1.56
CA LYS A 42 -11.03 -2.13 1.85
C LYS A 42 -11.46 -2.35 3.31
N PRO A 43 -11.06 -3.43 4.01
CA PRO A 43 -11.49 -3.64 5.40
C PRO A 43 -10.78 -2.72 6.40
N ASN A 44 -9.57 -2.23 6.08
CA ASN A 44 -8.74 -1.45 7.00
C ASN A 44 -8.78 0.06 6.74
N LEU A 45 -9.35 0.51 5.61
CA LEU A 45 -9.50 1.92 5.31
C LEU A 45 -10.95 2.38 5.50
N PRO A 46 -11.20 3.60 6.02
CA PRO A 46 -12.55 4.11 6.17
C PRO A 46 -13.24 4.20 4.81
N SER A 47 -14.31 3.44 4.60
CA SER A 47 -15.04 3.39 3.33
C SER A 47 -15.54 4.76 2.86
N ARG A 48 -15.88 5.65 3.80
CA ARG A 48 -16.28 7.05 3.53
C ARG A 48 -15.20 7.90 2.84
N LEU A 49 -13.93 7.46 2.86
CA LEU A 49 -12.80 8.15 2.23
C LEU A 49 -12.36 7.49 0.92
N LEU A 50 -12.95 6.35 0.55
CA LEU A 50 -12.71 5.65 -0.70
C LEU A 50 -13.83 5.98 -1.68
N ASP A 51 -13.47 6.35 -2.90
CA ASP A 51 -14.42 6.65 -3.97
C ASP A 51 -13.99 6.02 -5.30
N GLY A 52 -14.78 6.26 -6.35
CA GLY A 52 -14.53 5.72 -7.69
C GLY A 52 -13.23 6.21 -8.33
N ASP A 53 -12.67 7.32 -7.84
CA ASP A 53 -11.42 7.90 -8.34
C ASP A 53 -10.20 7.48 -7.49
N THR A 54 -10.39 6.72 -6.40
CA THR A 54 -9.28 6.22 -5.58
C THR A 54 -8.43 5.23 -6.37
N LYS A 55 -7.14 5.54 -6.51
CA LYS A 55 -6.20 4.71 -7.27
C LYS A 55 -5.61 3.62 -6.38
N PHE A 56 -5.84 2.36 -6.74
CA PHE A 56 -5.18 1.22 -6.12
C PHE A 56 -3.99 0.76 -6.96
N LEU A 57 -2.78 0.92 -6.43
CA LEU A 57 -1.53 0.48 -7.04
C LEU A 57 -0.94 -0.67 -6.23
N VAL A 58 -1.41 -1.89 -6.52
CA VAL A 58 -0.87 -3.12 -5.91
C VAL A 58 0.18 -3.71 -6.84
N ASN A 59 1.39 -3.93 -6.30
CA ASN A 59 2.58 -4.42 -7.00
C ASN A 59 2.77 -3.78 -8.39
N PRO A 60 2.89 -2.43 -8.48
CA PRO A 60 2.95 -1.73 -9.76
C PRO A 60 4.19 -2.09 -10.61
N THR A 61 5.25 -2.58 -9.97
CA THR A 61 6.45 -3.11 -10.64
C THR A 61 6.30 -4.56 -11.10
N GLY A 62 5.15 -5.18 -10.85
CA GLY A 62 4.85 -6.57 -11.20
C GLY A 62 5.35 -7.57 -10.16
N ARG A 63 6.06 -8.60 -10.64
CA ARG A 63 6.43 -9.78 -9.85
C ARG A 63 7.44 -9.44 -8.75
N PHE A 64 7.15 -9.86 -7.52
CA PHE A 64 8.02 -9.65 -6.35
C PHE A 64 8.12 -10.94 -5.51
N VAL A 65 8.96 -11.88 -5.96
CA VAL A 65 9.13 -13.20 -5.31
C VAL A 65 10.32 -13.25 -4.35
N ILE A 66 11.43 -12.61 -4.70
CA ILE A 66 12.65 -12.57 -3.88
C ILE A 66 12.72 -11.21 -3.20
N GLY A 67 12.83 -11.20 -1.88
CA GLY A 67 12.88 -10.01 -1.05
C GLY A 67 13.56 -10.31 0.29
N GLY A 68 13.38 -9.41 1.26
CA GLY A 68 14.05 -9.50 2.55
C GLY A 68 15.57 -9.26 2.45
N PRO A 69 16.34 -9.69 3.46
CA PRO A 69 17.77 -9.40 3.57
C PRO A 69 18.64 -9.90 2.41
N VAL A 70 18.13 -10.86 1.63
CA VAL A 70 18.81 -11.39 0.44
C VAL A 70 18.89 -10.34 -0.67
N GLY A 71 17.90 -9.43 -0.75
CA GLY A 71 17.79 -8.43 -1.81
C GLY A 71 18.07 -6.99 -1.37
N ASP A 72 17.98 -6.68 -0.07
CA ASP A 72 18.21 -5.34 0.47
C ASP A 72 18.74 -5.41 1.91
N SER A 73 19.84 -4.72 2.19
CA SER A 73 20.50 -4.75 3.50
C SER A 73 19.73 -3.92 4.54
N GLY A 74 19.38 -4.54 5.66
CA GLY A 74 18.77 -3.85 6.79
C GLY A 74 19.79 -3.25 7.76
N LEU A 75 19.54 -2.03 8.23
CA LEU A 75 20.28 -1.41 9.34
C LEU A 75 19.29 -0.85 10.37
N THR A 76 19.66 -0.95 11.65
CA THR A 76 18.90 -0.39 12.77
C THR A 76 18.73 1.13 12.61
N GLY A 77 17.55 1.65 12.95
CA GLY A 77 17.28 3.09 12.94
C GLY A 77 17.13 3.70 11.55
N ARG A 78 16.87 2.91 10.50
CA ARG A 78 16.65 3.39 9.12
C ARG A 78 15.18 3.54 8.73
N LYS A 79 14.25 3.46 9.69
CA LYS A 79 12.80 3.62 9.50
C LYS A 79 12.16 4.62 10.47
N ILE A 80 12.94 5.56 11.01
CA ILE A 80 12.53 6.49 12.07
C ILE A 80 11.28 7.35 11.77
N ILE A 81 11.05 7.72 10.50
CA ILE A 81 9.84 8.48 10.12
C ILE A 81 8.60 7.58 10.13
N VAL A 82 8.76 6.34 9.66
CA VAL A 82 7.70 5.31 9.74
C VAL A 82 7.38 4.98 11.21
N ASP A 83 8.38 4.95 12.08
CA ASP A 83 8.21 4.67 13.52
C ASP A 83 7.54 5.81 14.29
N THR A 84 7.41 7.00 13.69
CA THR A 84 6.87 8.20 14.35
C THR A 84 5.56 8.67 13.72
N TYR A 85 5.56 9.78 12.98
CA TYR A 85 4.33 10.45 12.51
C TYR A 85 4.07 10.31 11.01
N GLY A 86 4.83 9.45 10.33
CA GLY A 86 4.79 9.32 8.88
C GLY A 86 5.30 10.55 8.16
#